data_AF-A0A0P0RIR9-F1
#
_entry.id   AF-A0A0P0RIR9-F1
#
_cell.length_a   1.000
_cell.length_b   1.000
_cell.length_c   1.000
_cell.angle_alpha   90.00
_cell.angle_beta   90.00
_cell.angle_gamma   90.00
#
_symmetry.space_group_name_H-M   'P 1'
#
loop_
_entity.id
_entity.type
_entity.pdbx_description
1 polymer ?
#
loop_
_entity_poly.entity_id
_entity_poly.type
_entity_poly.pdbx_seq_one_letter_code
_entity_poly.pdbx_strand_id
1 'polypeptide(L)'
;MRMATGPSRGRVHRLGDARYGNIYLASDAEFAVFLYSYFLPNVTHIAAQVDCEPAATQKIALEMGVAHPRDQRGKPWTISTDLVVTQTIDGHAVREAINVKHALFDTSSSRFRALCSVEAAYHHERGASWRLCISKGLNTHWARNLSWLYPTADDFYRRGVSESDVVAQDKFLHALSHFHYANTIRDLCRHLTSASRLEPGMAVRAYRSLLATRQIWTNLNIFDLMEARPLDVQRNRYLR
;
A
#
# COMPACT_ATOMS: atom_id res chain seq x y z
N MET A 1 24.48 -6.75 -23.82
CA MET A 1 23.76 -7.67 -22.89
C MET A 1 22.41 -7.05 -22.57
N ARG A 2 21.32 -7.78 -22.82
CA ARG A 2 19.93 -7.28 -22.99
C ARG A 2 19.30 -6.79 -21.69
N MET A 3 18.71 -5.59 -21.69
CA MET A 3 17.54 -5.29 -20.85
C MET A 3 16.29 -5.57 -21.68
N ALA A 4 15.87 -6.83 -21.70
CA ALA A 4 14.47 -7.13 -21.92
C ALA A 4 13.80 -6.93 -20.56
N THR A 5 13.11 -5.81 -20.36
CA THR A 5 12.05 -5.77 -19.35
C THR A 5 10.86 -6.55 -19.92
N GLY A 6 11.02 -7.88 -20.03
CA GLY A 6 9.86 -8.75 -19.94
C GLY A 6 9.20 -8.51 -18.59
N PRO A 7 7.90 -8.83 -18.44
CA PRO A 7 7.23 -8.70 -17.14
C PRO A 7 8.14 -9.33 -16.09
N SER A 8 8.25 -8.67 -14.93
CA SER A 8 8.89 -9.32 -13.77
C SER A 8 8.31 -10.74 -13.69
N ARG A 9 9.11 -11.76 -13.37
CA ARG A 9 8.61 -13.15 -13.25
C ARG A 9 7.58 -13.33 -12.10
N GLY A 10 7.00 -12.24 -11.60
CA GLY A 10 6.00 -12.18 -10.56
C GLY A 10 4.60 -11.87 -11.08
N ARG A 11 3.68 -11.79 -10.12
CA ARG A 11 2.27 -11.47 -10.33
C ARG A 11 2.09 -9.97 -10.54
N VAL A 12 1.32 -9.63 -11.56
CA VAL A 12 0.86 -8.26 -11.86
C VAL A 12 -0.48 -8.03 -11.15
N HIS A 13 -0.70 -6.79 -10.69
CA HIS A 13 -1.95 -6.37 -10.06
C HIS A 13 -2.57 -5.22 -10.86
N ARG A 14 -3.89 -5.31 -11.10
CA ARG A 14 -4.70 -4.27 -11.75
C ARG A 14 -5.86 -3.96 -10.85
N LEU A 15 -5.92 -2.75 -10.32
CA LEU A 15 -6.88 -2.34 -9.30
C LEU A 15 -7.72 -1.18 -9.84
N GLY A 16 -9.04 -1.27 -9.74
CA GLY A 16 -9.94 -0.14 -9.95
C GLY A 16 -10.23 0.54 -8.62
N ASP A 17 -9.24 1.26 -8.08
CA ASP A 17 -9.28 1.84 -6.75
C ASP A 17 -10.28 3.02 -6.66
N ALA A 18 -11.09 3.04 -5.61
CA ALA A 18 -12.12 4.05 -5.40
C ALA A 18 -11.56 5.44 -5.06
N ARG A 19 -10.34 5.52 -4.49
CA ARG A 19 -9.68 6.78 -4.12
C ARG A 19 -8.80 7.31 -5.23
N TYR A 20 -8.07 6.41 -5.90
CA TYR A 20 -6.95 6.77 -6.77
C TYR A 20 -7.14 6.32 -8.23
N GLY A 21 -8.26 5.67 -8.55
CA GLY A 21 -8.58 5.23 -9.90
C GLY A 21 -7.83 3.96 -10.31
N ASN A 22 -7.51 3.85 -11.60
CA ASN A 22 -6.87 2.65 -12.12
C ASN A 22 -5.38 2.60 -11.74
N ILE A 23 -4.99 1.59 -10.98
CA ILE A 23 -3.61 1.36 -10.53
C ILE A 23 -3.08 0.07 -11.16
N TYR A 24 -1.91 0.16 -11.79
CA TYR A 24 -1.17 -0.96 -12.35
C TYR A 24 0.14 -1.16 -11.59
N LEU A 25 0.37 -2.38 -11.09
CA LEU A 25 1.57 -2.73 -10.32
C LEU A 25 2.18 -3.99 -10.95
N ALA A 26 3.46 -3.91 -11.31
CA ALA A 26 4.15 -4.94 -12.07
C ALA A 26 4.69 -6.08 -11.19
N SER A 27 4.52 -6.01 -9.85
CA SER A 27 5.00 -7.03 -8.91
C SER A 27 4.27 -7.04 -7.56
N ASP A 28 4.36 -8.16 -6.83
CA ASP A 28 3.93 -8.26 -5.42
C ASP A 28 4.72 -7.29 -4.51
N ALA A 29 5.95 -6.93 -4.89
CA ALA A 29 6.77 -5.95 -4.16
C ALA A 29 6.17 -4.55 -4.24
N GLU A 30 5.80 -4.10 -5.44
CA GLU A 30 5.07 -2.85 -5.66
C GLU A 30 3.71 -2.87 -4.97
N PHE A 31 2.99 -3.98 -5.05
CA PHE A 31 1.70 -4.10 -4.36
C PHE A 31 1.81 -3.95 -2.84
N ALA A 32 2.82 -4.54 -2.22
CA ALA A 32 3.04 -4.33 -0.79
C ALA A 32 3.36 -2.86 -0.42
N VAL A 33 4.13 -2.15 -1.26
CA VAL A 33 4.46 -0.73 -1.02
C VAL A 33 3.26 0.17 -1.28
N PHE A 34 2.46 -0.13 -2.32
CA PHE A 34 1.18 0.53 -2.57
C PHE A 34 0.25 0.36 -1.36
N LEU A 35 0.06 -0.86 -0.88
CA LEU A 35 -0.78 -1.15 0.28
C LEU A 35 -0.32 -0.39 1.52
N TYR A 36 0.99 -0.41 1.81
CA TYR A 36 1.55 0.37 2.91
C TYR A 36 1.16 1.85 2.81
N SER A 37 1.39 2.45 1.63
CA SER A 37 1.12 3.87 1.37
C SER A 37 -0.38 4.18 1.40
N TYR A 38 -1.22 3.28 0.89
CA TYR A 38 -2.67 3.42 0.84
C TYR A 38 -3.28 3.63 2.23
N PHE A 39 -2.75 2.91 3.24
CA PHE A 39 -3.23 2.96 4.62
C PHE A 39 -2.57 4.06 5.47
N LEU A 40 -1.63 4.83 4.93
CA LEU A 40 -1.07 5.97 5.65
C LEU A 40 -2.11 7.11 5.78
N PRO A 41 -2.20 7.78 6.96
CA PRO A 41 -3.26 8.74 7.25
C PRO A 41 -3.33 9.94 6.31
N ASN A 42 -2.15 10.39 5.92
CA ASN A 42 -1.89 11.67 5.27
C ASN A 42 -1.72 11.52 3.77
N VAL A 43 -1.79 10.31 3.22
CA VAL A 43 -1.70 10.08 1.78
C VAL A 43 -3.01 10.49 1.12
N THR A 44 -2.88 11.41 0.17
CA THR A 44 -4.00 12.01 -0.59
C THR A 44 -4.06 11.54 -2.03
N HIS A 45 -2.95 11.08 -2.60
CA HIS A 45 -2.92 10.51 -3.94
C HIS A 45 -1.76 9.52 -4.10
N ILE A 46 -1.97 8.49 -4.92
CA ILE A 46 -0.92 7.55 -5.34
C ILE A 46 -1.03 7.35 -6.85
N ALA A 47 0.04 7.64 -7.57
CA ALA A 47 0.19 7.30 -8.97
C ALA A 47 1.19 6.14 -9.11
N ALA A 48 0.94 5.21 -10.03
CA ALA A 48 1.82 4.08 -10.30
C ALA A 48 2.36 4.13 -11.74
N GLN A 49 3.56 3.60 -11.96
CA GLN A 49 4.24 3.57 -13.26
C GLN A 49 4.33 4.96 -13.92
N VAL A 50 4.84 5.94 -13.16
CA VAL A 50 4.94 7.33 -13.61
C VAL A 50 6.15 7.47 -14.53
N ASP A 51 5.90 7.74 -15.80
CA ASP A 51 6.95 8.01 -16.78
C ASP A 51 7.68 9.32 -16.48
N CYS A 52 9.00 9.26 -16.40
CA CYS A 52 9.85 10.44 -16.38
C CYS A 52 10.00 10.97 -17.80
N GLU A 53 9.93 12.29 -17.96
CA GLU A 53 10.06 12.96 -19.25
C GLU A 53 11.43 12.64 -19.89
N PRO A 54 11.46 11.98 -21.08
CA PRO A 54 12.72 11.49 -21.64
C PRO A 54 13.77 12.59 -21.90
N ALA A 55 13.34 13.76 -22.37
CA ALA A 55 14.27 14.87 -22.64
C ALA A 55 14.96 15.35 -21.35
N ALA A 56 14.21 15.44 -20.24
CA ALA A 56 14.74 15.83 -18.94
C ALA A 56 15.71 14.78 -18.39
N THR A 57 15.33 13.49 -18.42
CA THR A 57 16.21 12.42 -17.92
C THR A 57 17.47 12.27 -18.76
N GLN A 58 17.41 12.52 -20.08
CA GLN A 58 18.58 12.55 -20.96
C GLN A 58 19.53 13.68 -20.61
N LYS A 59 19.00 14.89 -20.36
CA LYS A 59 19.79 16.04 -19.93
C LYS A 59 20.50 15.75 -18.61
N ILE A 60 19.76 15.29 -17.60
CA ILE A 60 20.31 14.92 -16.28
C ILE A 60 21.38 13.83 -16.43
N ALA A 61 21.12 12.79 -17.21
CA ALA A 61 22.09 11.72 -17.43
C ALA A 61 23.39 12.24 -18.08
N LEU A 62 23.29 13.17 -19.04
CA LEU A 62 24.45 13.81 -19.65
C LEU A 62 25.25 14.63 -18.63
N GLU A 63 24.59 15.46 -17.83
CA GLU A 63 25.21 16.28 -16.79
C GLU A 63 25.91 15.44 -15.72
N MET A 64 25.38 14.25 -15.42
CA MET A 64 25.95 13.30 -14.46
C MET A 64 27.00 12.35 -15.06
N GLY A 65 27.27 12.42 -16.37
CA GLY A 65 28.17 11.48 -17.05
C GLY A 65 27.65 10.03 -17.08
N VAL A 66 26.32 9.83 -17.01
CA VAL A 66 25.66 8.53 -17.00
C VAL A 66 25.12 8.19 -18.38
N ALA A 67 25.35 6.96 -18.84
CA ALA A 67 24.74 6.48 -20.09
C ALA A 67 23.21 6.34 -19.95
N HIS A 68 22.46 7.16 -20.69
CA HIS A 68 21.00 7.07 -20.73
C HIS A 68 20.54 5.75 -21.39
N PRO A 69 19.50 5.06 -20.85
CA PRO A 69 19.03 3.82 -21.43
C PRO A 69 18.43 4.06 -22.83
N ARG A 70 18.56 3.06 -23.70
CA ARG A 70 18.07 3.05 -25.08
C ARG A 70 17.38 1.72 -25.37
N ASP A 71 16.37 1.75 -26.22
CA ASP A 71 15.68 0.56 -26.72
C ASP A 71 16.52 -0.19 -27.76
N GLN A 72 15.99 -1.30 -28.29
CA GLN A 72 16.67 -2.13 -29.30
C GLN A 72 16.90 -1.39 -30.63
N ARG A 73 16.17 -0.31 -30.89
CA ARG A 73 16.28 0.54 -32.08
C ARG A 73 17.15 1.77 -31.84
N GLY A 74 17.76 1.89 -30.66
CA GLY A 74 18.61 3.02 -30.28
C GLY A 74 17.85 4.26 -29.79
N LYS A 75 16.51 4.23 -29.73
CA LYS A 75 15.70 5.33 -29.20
C LYS A 75 15.88 5.43 -27.68
N PRO A 76 15.95 6.63 -27.08
CA PRO A 76 15.96 6.77 -25.63
C PRO A 76 14.80 6.03 -24.98
N TRP A 77 15.11 5.19 -24.00
CA TRP A 77 14.11 4.44 -23.24
C TRP A 77 13.54 5.32 -22.13
N THR A 78 12.23 5.34 -21.96
CA THR A 78 11.56 6.08 -20.88
C THR A 78 11.90 5.44 -19.54
N ILE A 79 12.54 6.20 -18.66
CA ILE A 79 12.69 5.81 -17.25
C ILE A 79 11.33 6.02 -16.59
N SER A 80 10.83 5.03 -15.87
CA SER A 80 9.59 5.14 -15.10
C SER A 80 9.87 4.95 -13.61
N THR A 81 9.06 5.59 -12.79
CA THR A 81 9.04 5.44 -11.33
C THR A 81 7.85 4.57 -10.93
N ASP A 82 8.11 3.58 -10.07
CA ASP A 82 7.11 2.58 -9.74
C ASP A 82 5.90 3.18 -9.01
N LEU A 83 6.12 4.07 -8.03
CA LEU A 83 5.07 4.80 -7.31
C LEU A 83 5.46 6.26 -7.05
N VAL A 84 4.50 7.18 -7.18
CA VAL A 84 4.60 8.56 -6.67
C VAL A 84 3.47 8.79 -5.68
N VAL A 85 3.82 8.99 -4.42
CA VAL A 85 2.89 9.15 -3.30
C VAL A 85 2.82 10.63 -2.93
N THR A 86 1.62 11.19 -2.93
CA THR A 86 1.37 12.56 -2.44
C THR A 86 0.78 12.48 -1.04
N GLN A 87 1.37 13.24 -0.13
CA GLN A 87 0.95 13.35 1.27
C GLN A 87 0.64 14.80 1.62
N THR A 88 -0.26 15.02 2.57
CA THR A 88 -0.45 16.33 3.21
C THR A 88 0.30 16.36 4.54
N ILE A 89 1.31 17.21 4.66
CA ILE A 89 2.09 17.42 5.88
C ILE A 89 2.01 18.91 6.21
N ASP A 90 1.55 19.24 7.42
CA ASP A 90 1.35 20.62 7.88
C ASP A 90 0.57 21.50 6.89
N GLY A 91 -0.45 20.93 6.23
CA GLY A 91 -1.28 21.61 5.23
C GLY A 91 -0.65 21.70 3.83
N HIS A 92 0.59 21.27 3.64
CA HIS A 92 1.29 21.31 2.36
C HIS A 92 1.32 19.93 1.68
N ALA A 93 1.18 19.94 0.35
CA ALA A 93 1.33 18.73 -0.46
C ALA A 93 2.83 18.41 -0.66
N VAL A 94 3.26 17.25 -0.17
CA VAL A 94 4.62 16.72 -0.33
C VAL A 94 4.55 15.47 -1.18
N ARG A 95 5.48 15.32 -2.13
CA ARG A 95 5.56 14.15 -3.02
C ARG A 95 6.79 13.31 -2.70
N GLU A 96 6.61 12.00 -2.65
CA GLU A 96 7.68 11.01 -2.57
C GLU A 96 7.60 10.07 -3.76
N ALA A 97 8.67 10.04 -4.55
CA ALA A 97 8.91 9.09 -5.63
C ALA A 97 9.60 7.84 -5.08
N ILE A 98 9.06 6.67 -5.39
CA ILE A 98 9.50 5.40 -4.84
C ILE A 98 9.80 4.45 -5.99
N ASN A 99 11.08 4.12 -6.18
CA ASN A 99 11.49 3.00 -7.01
C ASN A 99 11.45 1.73 -6.15
N VAL A 100 10.70 0.72 -6.54
CA VAL A 100 10.47 -0.50 -5.77
C VAL A 100 11.22 -1.66 -6.40
N LYS A 101 11.97 -2.40 -5.59
CA LYS A 101 12.62 -3.64 -6.01
C LYS A 101 12.34 -4.76 -5.02
N HIS A 102 12.25 -5.98 -5.56
CA HIS A 102 12.10 -7.16 -4.71
C HIS A 102 13.38 -7.37 -3.86
N ALA A 103 13.26 -7.97 -2.68
CA ALA A 103 14.39 -8.24 -1.78
C ALA A 103 15.51 -9.11 -2.38
N LEU A 104 15.23 -9.82 -3.49
CA LEU A 104 16.20 -10.65 -4.22
C LEU A 104 16.81 -9.91 -5.43
N PHE A 105 16.44 -8.65 -5.66
CA PHE A 105 16.99 -7.86 -6.76
C PHE A 105 18.42 -7.41 -6.43
N ASP A 106 19.34 -7.61 -7.36
CA ASP A 106 20.72 -7.15 -7.20
C ASP A 106 20.81 -5.62 -7.36
N THR A 107 21.04 -4.94 -6.24
CA THR A 107 21.21 -3.48 -6.19
C THR A 107 22.68 -3.04 -6.32
N SER A 108 23.62 -3.98 -6.38
CA SER A 108 25.07 -3.68 -6.42
C SER A 108 25.54 -3.17 -7.79
N SER A 109 24.78 -3.45 -8.85
CA SER A 109 25.08 -3.03 -10.21
C SER A 109 25.32 -1.53 -10.30
N SER A 110 26.53 -1.14 -10.70
CA SER A 110 26.92 0.27 -10.91
C SER A 110 25.99 0.96 -11.90
N ARG A 111 25.57 0.23 -12.95
CA ARG A 111 24.61 0.69 -13.96
C ARG A 111 23.25 1.01 -13.35
N PHE A 112 22.73 0.13 -12.48
CA PHE A 112 21.47 0.34 -11.79
C PHE A 112 21.53 1.55 -10.86
N ARG A 113 22.57 1.63 -10.03
CA ARG A 113 22.77 2.76 -9.11
C ARG A 113 22.87 4.10 -9.85
N ALA A 114 23.55 4.13 -10.99
CA ALA A 114 23.62 5.32 -11.83
C ALA A 114 22.25 5.75 -12.39
N LEU A 115 21.39 4.80 -12.78
CA LEU A 115 20.00 5.11 -13.19
C LEU A 115 19.16 5.65 -12.04
N CYS A 116 19.29 5.05 -10.85
CA CYS A 116 18.64 5.56 -9.66
C CYS A 116 19.05 7.01 -9.36
N SER A 117 20.32 7.37 -9.56
CA SER A 117 20.76 8.76 -9.36
C SER A 117 20.13 9.72 -10.37
N VAL A 118 19.96 9.31 -11.63
CA VAL A 118 19.26 10.10 -12.67
C VAL A 118 17.78 10.27 -12.31
N GLU A 119 17.11 9.19 -11.89
CA GLU A 119 15.71 9.22 -11.48
C GLU A 119 15.51 10.09 -10.22
N ALA A 120 16.40 9.99 -9.23
CA ALA A 120 16.35 10.81 -8.03
C ALA A 120 16.51 12.30 -8.36
N ALA A 121 17.49 12.65 -9.19
CA ALA A 121 17.68 14.03 -9.64
C ALA A 121 16.46 14.57 -10.39
N TYR A 122 15.84 13.76 -11.25
CA TYR A 122 14.61 14.13 -11.98
C TYR A 122 13.47 14.53 -11.04
N HIS A 123 13.26 13.79 -9.96
CA HIS A 123 12.23 14.06 -8.97
C HIS A 123 12.57 15.24 -8.06
N HIS A 124 13.84 15.37 -7.63
CA HIS A 124 14.29 16.49 -6.83
C HIS A 124 14.12 17.84 -7.56
N GLU A 125 14.43 17.91 -8.86
CA GLU A 125 14.17 19.09 -9.69
C GLU A 125 12.68 19.48 -9.74
N ARG A 126 11.78 18.54 -9.46
CA ARG A 126 10.31 18.71 -9.46
C ARG A 126 9.73 18.82 -8.06
N GLY A 127 10.57 18.98 -7.04
CA GLY A 127 10.16 19.15 -5.64
C GLY A 127 9.62 17.89 -4.97
N ALA A 128 9.93 16.71 -5.50
CA ALA A 128 9.60 15.42 -4.88
C ALA A 128 10.85 14.79 -4.29
N SER A 129 10.76 14.20 -3.09
CA SER A 129 11.82 13.34 -2.57
C SER A 129 11.87 12.04 -3.38
N TRP A 130 12.99 11.33 -3.36
CA TRP A 130 13.14 10.03 -4.01
C TRP A 130 13.74 8.99 -3.08
N ARG A 131 13.26 7.75 -3.14
CA ARG A 131 13.90 6.61 -2.48
C ARG A 131 13.78 5.30 -3.25
N LEU A 132 14.77 4.44 -3.03
CA LEU A 132 14.71 3.02 -3.36
C LEU A 132 14.07 2.24 -2.21
N CYS A 133 13.02 1.48 -2.50
CA CYS A 133 12.33 0.61 -1.55
C CYS A 133 12.59 -0.85 -1.87
N ILE A 134 13.15 -1.58 -0.91
CA ILE A 134 13.36 -3.02 -1.01
C ILE A 134 12.25 -3.73 -0.26
N SER A 135 11.47 -4.55 -0.98
CA SER A 135 10.28 -5.22 -0.43
C SER A 135 10.32 -6.72 -0.67
N LYS A 136 9.91 -7.51 0.34
CA LYS A 136 9.66 -8.95 0.22
C LYS A 136 8.28 -9.26 -0.40
N GLY A 137 7.55 -8.23 -0.83
CA GLY A 137 6.18 -8.34 -1.33
C GLY A 137 5.22 -8.93 -0.28
N LEU A 138 4.29 -9.75 -0.75
CA LEU A 138 3.28 -10.41 0.07
C LEU A 138 3.82 -11.57 0.94
N ASN A 139 5.14 -11.74 1.07
CA ASN A 139 5.72 -12.74 1.96
C ASN A 139 5.80 -12.29 3.43
N THR A 140 5.47 -11.03 3.73
CA THR A 140 5.43 -10.51 5.10
C THR A 140 4.02 -10.62 5.69
N HIS A 141 3.91 -10.69 7.01
CA HIS A 141 2.60 -10.71 7.68
C HIS A 141 1.83 -9.41 7.46
N TRP A 142 2.48 -8.26 7.67
CA TRP A 142 1.83 -6.97 7.47
C TRP A 142 1.33 -6.76 6.05
N ALA A 143 2.10 -7.13 5.00
CA ALA A 143 1.65 -6.93 3.62
C ALA A 143 0.46 -7.81 3.26
N ARG A 144 0.41 -9.06 3.77
CA ARG A 144 -0.77 -9.94 3.60
C ARG A 144 -1.98 -9.41 4.33
N ASN A 145 -1.78 -8.91 5.55
CA ASN A 145 -2.87 -8.33 6.33
C ASN A 145 -3.40 -7.05 5.70
N LEU A 146 -2.55 -6.16 5.16
CA LEU A 146 -3.01 -4.99 4.41
C LEU A 146 -3.72 -5.41 3.11
N SER A 147 -3.24 -6.43 2.40
CA SER A 147 -3.91 -7.00 1.23
C SER A 147 -5.29 -7.56 1.59
N TRP A 148 -5.40 -8.20 2.75
CA TRP A 148 -6.69 -8.63 3.29
C TRP A 148 -7.56 -7.43 3.69
N LEU A 149 -7.04 -6.33 4.21
CA LEU A 149 -7.86 -5.16 4.56
C LEU A 149 -8.32 -4.36 3.33
N TYR A 150 -7.51 -4.32 2.26
CA TYR A 150 -7.69 -3.45 1.10
C TYR A 150 -9.08 -3.52 0.44
N PRO A 151 -9.66 -4.70 0.11
CA PRO A 151 -10.97 -4.75 -0.52
C PRO A 151 -12.08 -4.11 0.33
N THR A 152 -11.98 -4.19 1.66
CA THR A 152 -12.95 -3.56 2.56
C THR A 152 -12.72 -2.06 2.67
N ALA A 153 -11.47 -1.60 2.61
CA ALA A 153 -11.18 -0.17 2.53
C ALA A 153 -11.70 0.43 1.22
N ASP A 154 -11.42 -0.20 0.08
CA ASP A 154 -11.88 0.23 -1.23
C ASP A 154 -13.41 0.33 -1.30
N ASP A 155 -14.09 -0.72 -0.83
CA ASP A 155 -15.55 -0.77 -0.74
C ASP A 155 -16.11 0.37 0.13
N PHE A 156 -15.49 0.65 1.29
CA PHE A 156 -15.86 1.80 2.12
C PHE A 156 -15.77 3.13 1.36
N TYR A 157 -14.69 3.38 0.62
CA TYR A 157 -14.57 4.63 -0.16
C TYR A 157 -15.55 4.68 -1.34
N ARG A 158 -15.98 3.52 -1.86
CA ARG A 158 -16.91 3.43 -2.99
C ARG A 158 -18.36 3.66 -2.61
N ARG A 159 -18.83 3.05 -1.51
CA ARG A 159 -20.26 3.04 -1.12
C ARG A 159 -20.54 3.63 0.27
N GLY A 160 -19.52 3.98 1.04
CA GLY A 160 -19.67 4.40 2.43
C GLY A 160 -20.05 3.25 3.36
N VAL A 161 -20.66 3.59 4.50
CA VAL A 161 -21.11 2.65 5.54
C VAL A 161 -22.63 2.55 5.48
N SER A 162 -23.17 1.34 5.41
CA SER A 162 -24.63 1.13 5.51
C SER A 162 -25.09 1.16 6.98
N GLU A 163 -26.38 1.39 7.24
CA GLU A 163 -26.93 1.26 8.60
C GLU A 163 -26.64 -0.11 9.22
N SER A 164 -26.70 -1.18 8.42
CA SER A 164 -26.38 -2.53 8.88
C SER A 164 -24.91 -2.69 9.28
N ASP A 165 -24.00 -2.00 8.58
CA ASP A 165 -22.58 -1.97 8.92
C ASP A 165 -22.36 -1.22 10.24
N VAL A 166 -23.01 -0.06 10.44
CA VAL A 166 -22.94 0.70 11.71
C VAL A 166 -23.40 -0.14 12.89
N VAL A 167 -24.56 -0.81 12.78
CA VAL A 167 -25.08 -1.67 13.85
C VAL A 167 -24.11 -2.81 14.20
N ALA A 168 -23.48 -3.42 13.20
CA ALA A 168 -22.50 -4.47 13.44
C ALA A 168 -21.19 -3.93 14.03
N GLN A 169 -20.74 -2.76 13.60
CA GLN A 169 -19.58 -2.05 14.15
C GLN A 169 -19.80 -1.69 15.62
N ASP A 170 -20.96 -1.15 15.99
CA ASP A 170 -21.31 -0.80 17.36
C ASP A 170 -21.34 -2.03 18.27
N LYS A 171 -22.00 -3.11 17.82
CA LYS A 171 -22.02 -4.39 18.55
C LYS A 171 -20.61 -4.93 18.74
N PHE A 172 -19.77 -4.87 17.71
CA PHE A 172 -18.39 -5.32 17.78
C PHE A 172 -17.58 -4.49 18.79
N LEU A 173 -17.65 -3.16 18.70
CA LEU A 173 -16.97 -2.24 19.59
C LEU A 173 -17.42 -2.42 21.05
N HIS A 174 -18.72 -2.62 21.30
CA HIS A 174 -19.26 -2.93 22.62
C HIS A 174 -18.68 -4.24 23.15
N ALA A 175 -18.73 -5.32 22.36
CA ALA A 175 -18.17 -6.61 22.77
C ALA A 175 -16.65 -6.53 23.02
N LEU A 176 -15.91 -5.76 22.22
CA LEU A 176 -14.48 -5.53 22.41
C LEU A 176 -14.18 -4.89 23.78
N SER A 177 -15.06 -4.02 24.27
CA SER A 177 -14.90 -3.32 25.55
C SER A 177 -15.37 -4.13 26.77
N HIS A 178 -16.28 -5.09 26.60
CA HIS A 178 -16.95 -5.78 27.72
C HIS A 178 -16.70 -7.29 27.77
N PHE A 179 -16.23 -7.91 26.69
CA PHE A 179 -16.08 -9.36 26.60
C PHE A 179 -14.60 -9.77 26.69
N HIS A 180 -14.06 -9.72 27.91
CA HIS A 180 -12.64 -10.02 28.17
C HIS A 180 -12.29 -11.51 28.17
N TYR A 181 -13.28 -12.40 28.09
CA TYR A 181 -13.07 -13.85 28.10
C TYR A 181 -12.71 -14.44 26.72
N ALA A 182 -12.83 -13.67 25.64
CA ALA A 182 -12.41 -14.12 24.32
C ALA A 182 -10.88 -14.12 24.22
N ASN A 183 -10.31 -15.27 23.86
CA ASN A 183 -8.87 -15.40 23.64
C ASN A 183 -8.44 -14.78 22.30
N THR A 184 -9.33 -14.79 21.30
CA THR A 184 -9.07 -14.31 19.94
C THR A 184 -10.23 -13.44 19.42
N ILE A 185 -9.94 -12.60 18.43
CA ILE A 185 -10.99 -11.88 17.69
C ILE A 185 -11.96 -12.84 16.98
N ARG A 186 -11.48 -14.02 16.56
CA ARG A 186 -12.33 -15.08 16.03
C ARG A 186 -13.37 -15.53 17.05
N ASP A 187 -12.98 -15.77 18.30
CA ASP A 187 -13.90 -16.15 19.37
C ASP A 187 -14.92 -15.05 19.65
N LEU A 188 -14.47 -13.80 19.68
CA LEU A 188 -15.35 -12.64 19.82
C LEU A 188 -16.39 -12.58 18.70
N CYS A 189 -15.96 -12.79 17.45
CA CYS A 189 -16.85 -12.82 16.29
C CYS A 189 -17.86 -13.99 16.35
N ARG A 190 -17.43 -15.18 16.80
CA ARG A 190 -18.32 -16.33 17.01
C ARG A 190 -19.36 -16.03 18.07
N HIS A 191 -18.96 -15.44 19.20
CA HIS A 191 -19.86 -15.02 20.27
C HIS A 191 -20.90 -14.01 19.77
N LEU A 192 -20.47 -13.00 19.01
CA LEU A 192 -21.38 -12.01 18.41
C LEU A 192 -22.38 -12.64 17.43
N THR A 193 -21.95 -13.66 16.67
CA THR A 193 -22.82 -14.38 15.74
C THR A 193 -23.87 -15.21 16.50
N SER A 194 -23.48 -15.93 17.56
CA SER A 194 -24.39 -16.79 18.32
C SER A 194 -25.30 -16.03 19.30
N ALA A 195 -24.77 -15.05 20.01
CA ALA A 195 -25.48 -14.35 21.09
C ALA A 195 -26.22 -13.09 20.64
N SER A 196 -25.73 -12.38 19.61
CA SER A 196 -26.21 -11.03 19.25
C SER A 196 -27.04 -10.98 17.96
N ARG A 197 -27.48 -12.16 17.43
CA ARG A 197 -28.23 -12.32 16.18
C ARG A 197 -27.61 -11.58 14.98
N LEU A 198 -26.29 -11.48 14.94
CA LEU A 198 -25.62 -10.96 13.75
C LEU A 198 -25.57 -12.08 12.71
N GLU A 199 -25.91 -11.75 11.46
CA GLU A 199 -25.78 -12.67 10.35
C GLU A 199 -24.34 -13.21 10.24
N PRO A 200 -24.15 -14.47 9.85
CA PRO A 200 -22.83 -15.04 9.64
C PRO A 200 -21.93 -14.12 8.81
N GLY A 201 -20.75 -13.81 9.36
CA GLY A 201 -19.77 -12.93 8.72
C GLY A 201 -19.93 -11.43 9.00
N MET A 202 -21.06 -10.95 9.54
CA MET A 202 -21.22 -9.52 9.90
C MET A 202 -20.19 -9.07 10.94
N ALA A 203 -19.92 -9.87 11.97
CA ALA A 203 -18.92 -9.52 12.99
C ALA A 203 -17.50 -9.42 12.41
N VAL A 204 -17.15 -10.32 11.49
CA VAL A 204 -15.84 -10.30 10.79
C VAL A 204 -15.76 -9.07 9.87
N ARG A 205 -16.83 -8.74 9.15
CA ARG A 205 -16.90 -7.51 8.34
C ARG A 205 -16.80 -6.25 9.18
N ALA A 206 -17.44 -6.22 10.35
CA ALA A 206 -17.33 -5.12 11.30
C ALA A 206 -15.88 -4.93 11.77
N TYR A 207 -15.22 -6.00 12.24
CA TYR A 207 -13.80 -5.95 12.62
C TYR A 207 -12.90 -5.45 11.47
N ARG A 208 -13.05 -6.06 10.29
CA ARG A 208 -12.25 -5.74 9.10
C ARG A 208 -12.47 -4.30 8.65
N SER A 209 -13.71 -3.80 8.67
CA SER A 209 -14.03 -2.42 8.29
C SER A 209 -13.51 -1.40 9.30
N LEU A 210 -13.61 -1.67 10.60
CA LEU A 210 -13.05 -0.81 11.64
C LEU A 210 -11.53 -0.70 11.54
N LEU A 211 -10.83 -1.80 11.23
CA LEU A 211 -9.39 -1.78 10.95
C LEU A 211 -9.07 -1.01 9.66
N ALA A 212 -9.79 -1.32 8.57
CA ALA A 212 -9.57 -0.71 7.26
C ALA A 212 -9.80 0.82 7.28
N THR A 213 -10.75 1.28 8.10
CA THR A 213 -11.06 2.71 8.31
C THR A 213 -10.28 3.34 9.46
N ARG A 214 -9.35 2.58 10.08
CA ARG A 214 -8.47 3.02 11.18
C ARG A 214 -9.20 3.49 12.45
N GLN A 215 -10.46 3.10 12.62
CA GLN A 215 -11.23 3.33 13.85
C GLN A 215 -10.73 2.47 15.01
N ILE A 216 -10.14 1.31 14.68
CA ILE A 216 -9.37 0.49 15.61
C ILE A 216 -8.00 0.17 15.01
N TRP A 217 -7.05 -0.20 15.85
CA TRP A 217 -5.73 -0.66 15.43
C TRP A 217 -5.26 -1.85 16.26
N THR A 218 -4.42 -2.67 15.65
CA THR A 218 -3.74 -3.80 16.30
C THR A 218 -2.39 -4.04 15.60
N ASN A 219 -1.60 -4.99 16.09
CA ASN A 219 -0.36 -5.38 15.43
C ASN A 219 -0.65 -6.06 14.09
N LEU A 220 -0.37 -5.36 12.98
CA LEU A 220 -0.55 -5.91 11.64
C LEU A 220 0.52 -6.95 11.27
N ASN A 221 1.60 -7.10 12.03
CA ASN A 221 2.67 -8.05 11.77
C ASN A 221 2.46 -9.40 12.47
N ILE A 222 1.23 -9.91 12.44
CA ILE A 222 0.85 -11.24 12.97
C ILE A 222 0.36 -12.16 11.85
N PHE A 223 0.39 -13.48 12.07
CA PHE A 223 0.05 -14.46 11.04
C PHE A 223 -1.36 -14.30 10.48
N ASP A 224 -2.34 -14.09 11.37
CA ASP A 224 -3.75 -13.91 11.04
C ASP A 224 -4.37 -12.86 11.98
N LEU A 225 -5.01 -11.83 11.42
CA LEU A 225 -5.68 -10.78 12.19
C LEU A 225 -6.87 -11.29 13.01
N MET A 226 -7.44 -12.44 12.67
CA MET A 226 -8.50 -13.08 13.44
C MET A 226 -7.99 -13.77 14.71
N GLU A 227 -6.67 -14.05 14.79
CA GLU A 227 -6.01 -14.63 15.96
C GLU A 227 -5.44 -13.56 16.90
N ALA A 228 -5.62 -12.27 16.60
CA ALA A 228 -5.29 -11.19 17.51
C ALA A 228 -6.06 -11.36 18.83
N ARG A 229 -5.44 -11.00 19.96
CA ARG A 229 -6.15 -10.95 21.24
C ARG A 229 -7.02 -9.69 21.28
N PRO A 230 -8.28 -9.76 21.76
CA PRO A 230 -9.12 -8.57 21.90
C PRO A 230 -8.45 -7.43 22.68
N LEU A 231 -7.63 -7.76 23.69
CA LEU A 231 -6.89 -6.78 24.49
C LEU A 231 -5.78 -6.04 23.71
N ASP A 232 -5.29 -6.62 22.61
CA ASP A 232 -4.29 -5.99 21.73
C ASP A 232 -4.94 -5.11 20.64
N VAL A 233 -6.28 -5.00 20.64
CA VAL A 233 -7.02 -4.15 19.71
C VAL A 233 -7.45 -2.89 20.44
N GLN A 234 -6.99 -1.75 19.95
CA GLN A 234 -7.25 -0.45 20.57
C GLN A 234 -8.10 0.43 19.68
N ARG A 235 -9.02 1.20 20.29
CA ARG A 235 -9.79 2.21 19.57
C ARG A 235 -8.92 3.43 19.27
N ASN A 236 -9.03 3.96 18.07
CA ASN A 236 -8.41 5.22 17.70
C ASN A 236 -9.25 6.38 18.26
N ARG A 237 -8.73 7.06 19.28
CA ARG A 237 -9.45 8.14 19.98
C ARG A 237 -9.45 9.47 19.23
N TYR A 238 -8.66 9.59 18.15
CA TYR A 238 -8.47 10.83 17.39
C TYR A 238 -9.32 10.91 16.11
N LEU A 239 -10.13 9.88 15.83
CA LEU A 239 -11.13 9.90 14.77
C LEU A 239 -12.51 10.03 15.44
N ARG A 240 -12.93 11.25 15.72
CA ARG A 240 -14.30 11.61 16.11
C ARG A 240 -14.79 12.72 15.20
#